data_AF-A0A7J3W777-F1
#
_entry.id   AF-A0A7J3W777-F1
#
_cell.length_a   1.000
_cell.length_b   1.000
_cell.length_c   1.000
_cell.angle_alpha   90.00
_cell.angle_beta   90.00
_cell.angle_gamma   90.00
#
_symmetry.space_group_name_H-M   'P 1'
#
loop_
_entity.id
_entity.type
_entity.pdbx_description
1 polymer ?
#
loop_
_entity_poly.entity_id
_entity_poly.type
_entity_poly.pdbx_seq_one_letter_code
_entity_poly.pdbx_strand_id
1 'polypeptide(L)' 'MSKRKRRPIERVRRIIHTCRMVEERGLNPFNVEVGEELKTLDGQLDDLKSYEELCLDVEAVNMLTKVVKAQKDWLSE' A
#
# COMPACT_ATOMS: atom_id res chain seq x y z
N MET A 1 19.04 25.93 -0.45
CA MET A 1 17.64 25.56 -0.75
C MET A 1 17.61 24.28 -1.57
N SER A 2 17.11 23.16 -1.03
CA SER A 2 16.59 22.06 -1.85
C SER A 2 15.58 21.27 -1.02
N LYS A 3 14.31 21.64 -1.11
CA LYS A 3 13.20 20.84 -0.55
C LYS A 3 13.02 19.63 -1.47
N ARG A 4 13.93 18.65 -1.37
CA ARG A 4 13.86 17.41 -2.16
C ARG A 4 12.50 16.74 -1.89
N LYS A 5 11.83 16.35 -2.97
CA LYS A 5 10.53 15.68 -3.05
C LYS A 5 10.45 14.40 -2.17
N ARG A 6 10.37 14.53 -0.85
CA ARG A 6 10.19 13.41 0.11
C ARG A 6 8.79 12.79 0.11
N ARG A 7 7.96 13.14 -0.88
CA ARG A 7 6.54 12.76 -0.94
C ARG A 7 6.24 11.30 -1.33
N PRO A 8 7.11 10.54 -2.04
CA PRO A 8 6.78 9.17 -2.43
C PRO A 8 6.56 8.23 -1.24
N ILE A 9 7.52 8.20 -0.32
CA ILE A 9 7.55 7.19 0.75
C ILE A 9 6.43 7.34 1.79
N GLU A 10 5.95 8.57 2.02
CA GLU A 10 4.81 8.82 2.92
C GLU A 10 3.53 8.19 2.38
N ARG A 11 3.37 8.12 1.05
CA ARG A 11 2.21 7.50 0.43
C ARG A 11 2.25 5.98 0.59
N VAL A 12 3.40 5.35 0.33
CA VAL A 12 3.62 3.92 0.58
C VAL A 12 3.30 3.54 2.03
N ARG A 13 3.79 4.33 3.00
CA ARG A 13 3.49 4.11 4.43
C ARG A 13 2.00 4.24 4.76
N ARG A 14 1.28 5.16 4.12
CA ARG A 14 -0.18 5.27 4.28
C ARG A 14 -0.90 4.04 3.74
N ILE A 15 -0.48 3.52 2.58
CA ILE A 15 -1.04 2.28 2.00
C ILE A 15 -0.88 1.14 2.99
N ILE A 16 0.34 0.92 3.49
CA ILE A 16 0.64 -0.13 4.48
C ILE A 16 -0.24 0.04 5.72
N HIS A 17 -0.33 1.25 6.26
CA HIS A 17 -1.14 1.52 7.45
C HIS A 17 -2.63 1.18 7.23
N THR A 18 -3.21 1.66 6.12
CA THR A 18 -4.62 1.37 5.79
C THR A 18 -4.86 -0.12 5.64
N CYS A 19 -3.98 -0.84 4.94
CA CYS A 19 -4.09 -2.28 4.78
C CYS A 19 -4.01 -3.03 6.12
N ARG A 20 -3.12 -2.60 7.04
CA ARG A 20 -3.05 -3.18 8.39
C ARG A 20 -4.34 -2.93 9.18
N MET A 21 -4.99 -1.78 9.01
CA MET A 21 -6.27 -1.52 9.68
C MET A 21 -7.40 -2.41 9.15
N VAL A 22 -7.37 -2.78 7.87
CA VAL A 22 -8.28 -3.80 7.32
C VAL A 22 -8.01 -5.16 7.97
N GLU A 23 -6.74 -5.60 8.02
CA GLU A 23 -6.36 -6.90 8.56
C GLU A 23 -6.61 -7.02 10.08
N GLU A 24 -6.24 -6.02 10.87
CA GLU A 24 -6.23 -6.11 12.34
C GLU A 24 -7.55 -5.66 12.98
N ARG A 25 -8.25 -4.70 12.37
CA ARG A 25 -9.44 -4.07 12.97
C ARG A 25 -10.76 -4.45 12.30
N GLY A 26 -10.72 -5.34 11.30
CA GLY A 26 -11.91 -5.78 10.58
C GLY A 26 -12.63 -4.64 9.85
N LEU A 27 -11.88 -3.60 9.43
CA LEU A 27 -12.46 -2.56 8.59
C LEU A 27 -12.92 -3.16 7.27
N ASN A 28 -13.98 -2.58 6.70
CA ASN A 28 -14.48 -3.01 5.40
C ASN A 28 -13.34 -3.00 4.35
N PRO A 29 -12.97 -4.17 3.81
CA PRO A 29 -11.84 -4.29 2.89
C PRO A 29 -12.12 -3.64 1.52
N PHE A 30 -13.37 -3.33 1.19
CA PHE A 30 -13.76 -2.61 -0.03
C PHE A 30 -13.51 -1.10 0.04
N ASN A 31 -13.12 -0.57 1.21
CA ASN A 31 -12.67 0.83 1.32
C ASN A 31 -11.27 1.05 0.72
N VAL A 32 -10.58 -0.03 0.34
CA VAL A 32 -9.26 0.03 -0.31
C VAL A 32 -9.42 -0.30 -1.79
N GLU A 33 -9.17 0.70 -2.65
CA GLU A 33 -9.15 0.52 -4.10
C GLU A 33 -7.79 -0.07 -4.54
N VAL A 34 -7.66 -1.40 -4.44
CA VAL A 34 -6.39 -2.12 -4.69
C VAL A 34 -5.75 -1.75 -6.04
N GLY A 35 -6.56 -1.62 -7.11
CA GLY A 35 -6.05 -1.27 -8.43
C GLY A 35 -5.42 0.13 -8.49
N GLU A 36 -6.00 1.11 -7.81
CA GLU A 36 -5.47 2.48 -7.76
C GLU A 36 -4.24 2.59 -6.87
N GLU A 37 -4.18 1.82 -5.79
CA GLU A 37 -2.97 1.75 -4.95
C GLU A 37 -1.82 1.06 -5.68
N LEU A 38 -2.07 0.00 -6.46
CA LEU A 38 -1.04 -0.61 -7.31
C LEU A 38 -0.49 0.36 -8.37
N LYS A 39 -1.36 1.12 -9.06
CA LYS A 39 -0.93 2.18 -9.98
C LYS A 39 -0.10 3.26 -9.29
N THR A 40 -0.44 3.55 -8.03
CA THR A 40 0.31 4.50 -7.22
C THR A 40 1.72 4.02 -6.92
N LEU A 41 1.88 2.75 -6.56
CA LEU A 41 3.20 2.15 -6.30
C LEU A 41 4.03 2.09 -7.59
N ASP A 42 3.44 1.63 -8.69
CA ASP A 42 4.08 1.55 -10.01
C ASP A 42 4.61 2.92 -10.48
N GLY A 43 3.81 3.99 -10.35
CA GLY A 43 4.21 5.34 -10.71
C GLY A 43 5.33 5.95 -9.85
N GLN A 44 5.77 5.27 -8.78
CA GLN A 44 6.84 5.71 -7.89
C GLN A 44 8.09 4.82 -7.98
N LEU A 45 8.02 3.68 -8.65
CA LEU A 45 9.06 2.65 -8.65
C LEU A 45 10.42 3.18 -9.13
N ASP A 46 10.43 3.95 -10.22
CA ASP A 46 11.65 4.55 -10.79
C ASP A 46 12.31 5.59 -9.87
N ASP A 47 11.55 6.17 -8.94
CA ASP A 47 12.02 7.19 -8.00
C ASP A 47 12.64 6.59 -6.72
N LEU A 48 12.45 5.28 -6.45
CA LEU A 48 13.03 4.61 -5.29
C LEU A 48 14.54 4.42 -5.49
N LYS A 49 15.36 4.85 -4.51
CA LYS A 49 16.83 4.85 -4.60
C LYS A 49 17.51 4.06 -3.50
N SER A 50 16.84 3.83 -2.37
CA SER A 50 17.42 3.10 -1.24
C SER A 50 16.82 1.70 -1.10
N TYR A 51 17.59 0.81 -0.47
CA TYR A 51 17.12 -0.54 -0.14
C TYR A 51 15.88 -0.49 0.76
N GLU A 52 15.86 0.43 1.73
CA GLU A 52 14.72 0.63 2.64
C GLU A 52 13.47 1.12 1.90
N GLU A 53 13.63 1.96 0.89
CA GLU A 53 12.54 2.42 0.03
C GLU A 53 11.94 1.26 -0.77
N LEU A 54 12.80 0.41 -1.35
CA LEU A 54 12.39 -0.81 -2.06
C LEU A 54 11.69 -1.81 -1.12
N CYS A 55 12.20 -2.00 0.11
CA CYS A 55 11.55 -2.86 1.09
C CYS A 55 10.15 -2.36 1.47
N LEU A 56 9.97 -1.05 1.62
CA LEU A 56 8.67 -0.47 1.93
C LEU A 56 7.69 -0.63 0.76
N ASP A 57 8.14 -0.48 -0.48
CA ASP A 57 7.31 -0.69 -1.66
C ASP A 57 6.82 -2.14 -1.75
N VAL A 58 7.73 -3.10 -1.58
CA VAL A 58 7.40 -4.55 -1.55
C VAL A 58 6.48 -4.88 -0.37
N GLU A 59 6.66 -4.26 0.79
CA GLU A 59 5.76 -4.42 1.93
C GLU A 59 4.34 -3.94 1.59
N ALA A 60 4.20 -2.79 0.91
CA ALA A 60 2.91 -2.28 0.48
C ALA A 60 2.20 -3.24 -0.51
N VAL A 61 2.93 -3.78 -1.49
CA VAL A 61 2.40 -4.80 -2.41
C VAL A 61 1.92 -6.03 -1.64
N ASN A 62 2.74 -6.57 -0.72
CA ASN A 62 2.38 -7.72 0.09
C ASN A 62 1.11 -7.45 0.93
N MET A 63 1.01 -6.27 1.53
CA MET A 63 -0.18 -5.88 2.30
C MET A 63 -1.44 -5.78 1.44
N LEU A 64 -1.35 -5.27 0.22
CA LEU A 64 -2.47 -5.24 -0.72
C LEU A 64 -2.97 -6.65 -1.06
N THR A 65 -2.08 -7.66 -1.16
CA THR A 65 -2.52 -9.05 -1.39
C THR A 65 -3.42 -9.57 -0.28
N LYS A 66 -3.15 -9.17 0.96
CA LYS A 66 -3.97 -9.53 2.13
C LYS A 66 -5.35 -8.87 2.08
N VAL A 67 -5.41 -7.61 1.62
CA VAL A 67 -6.69 -6.92 1.39
C VAL A 67 -7.51 -7.64 0.33
N VAL A 68 -6.91 -8.03 -0.80
CA VAL A 68 -7.61 -8.82 -1.85
C VAL A 68 -8.18 -10.11 -1.28
N LYS A 69 -7.41 -10.80 -0.43
CA LYS A 69 -7.90 -12.00 0.26
C LYS A 69 -9.09 -11.67 1.17
N ALA A 70 -9.00 -10.61 1.98
CA ALA A 70 -10.10 -10.17 2.84
C ALA A 70 -11.36 -9.80 2.04
N GLN A 71 -11.22 -9.15 0.88
CA GLN A 71 -12.35 -8.86 -0.02
C GLN A 71 -13.03 -10.14 -0.53
N LYS A 72 -12.24 -11.16 -0.90
CA LYS A 72 -12.77 -12.47 -1.31
C LYS A 72 -13.51 -13.17 -0.16
N ASP A 73 -12.89 -13.20 1.01
CA ASP A 73 -13.42 -13.89 2.19
C ASP A 73 -14.75 -13.22 2.63
N TRP A 74 -14.83 -11.88 2.57
CA TRP A 74 -16.04 -11.11 2.87
C TRP A 74 -17.23 -11.43 1.94
N LEU A 75 -16.99 -11.74 0.66
CA LEU A 75 -18.06 -12.11 -0.28
C LEU A 75 -18.57 -13.54 -0.08
N SER A 76 -17.85 -14.34 0.71
CA SER A 76 -18.17 -15.74 0.96
C SER A 76 -18.94 -15.94 2.28
N GLU A 77 -19.20 -14.84 3.02
CA GLU A 77 -20.09 -14.74 4.18
C GLU A 77 -21.52 -14.35 3.78
#